data_AF-A0A950QJD2-F1
#
_entry.id   AF-A0A950QJD2-F1
#
_cell.length_a   1.000
_cell.length_b   1.000
_cell.length_c   1.000
_cell.angle_alpha   90.00
_cell.angle_beta   90.00
_cell.angle_gamma   90.00
#
_symmetry.space_group_name_H-M   'P 1'
#
loop_
_entity.id
_entity.type
_entity.pdbx_description
1 polymer ?
#
loop_
_entity_poly.entity_id
_entity_poly.type
_entity_poly.pdbx_seq_one_letter_code
_entity_poly.pdbx_strand_id
1 'polypeptide(L)' 'MEPADQFYGDRNAGVEDAEGNQWWIGTHVEDVAPDEMQKRMQAASAPQSK' A
#
# COMPACT_ATOMS: atom_id res chain seq x y z
N MET A 1 -0.68 -0.24 11.28
CA MET A 1 -0.23 0.49 10.07
C MET A 1 -1.36 1.41 9.64
N GLU A 2 -1.09 2.72 9.60
CA GLU A 2 -2.09 3.70 9.15
C GLU A 2 -2.51 3.42 7.70
N PRO A 3 -3.76 3.74 7.31
CA PRO A 3 -4.21 3.60 5.93
C PRO A 3 -3.31 4.36 4.95
N ALA A 4 -2.83 3.68 3.91
CA ALA A 4 -1.98 4.29 2.90
C ALA A 4 -2.31 3.76 1.49
N ASP A 5 -2.30 4.67 0.52
CA ASP A 5 -2.43 4.34 -0.90
C ASP A 5 -1.17 3.63 -1.39
N GLN A 6 -1.37 2.54 -2.11
CA GLN A 6 -0.32 1.69 -2.62
C GLN A 6 -0.11 1.94 -4.11
N PHE A 7 1.12 1.71 -4.58
CA PHE A 7 1.49 1.96 -5.97
C PHE A 7 0.67 1.16 -7.00
N TYR A 8 0.02 0.09 -6.55
CA TYR A 8 -0.81 -0.80 -7.37
C TYR A 8 -2.31 -0.49 -7.34
N GLY A 9 -2.72 0.65 -6.75
CA GLY A 9 -4.11 1.14 -6.87
C GLY A 9 -5.04 0.74 -5.74
N ASP A 10 -4.53 0.10 -4.69
CA ASP A 10 -5.31 -0.21 -3.48
C ASP A 10 -4.91 0.69 -2.32
N ARG A 11 -5.82 0.87 -1.37
CA ARG A 11 -5.53 1.44 -0.05
C ARG A 11 -5.56 0.33 0.99
N ASN A 12 -4.46 0.18 1.72
CA ASN A 12 -4.32 -0.84 2.75
C ASN A 12 -4.07 -0.22 4.12
N ALA A 13 -4.65 -0.83 5.14
CA ALA A 13 -4.44 -0.52 6.55
C ALA A 13 -4.25 -1.82 7.34
N GLY A 14 -3.48 -1.75 8.43
CA GLY A 14 -3.24 -2.89 9.30
C GLY A 14 -3.58 -2.56 10.74
N VAL A 15 -4.34 -3.42 11.41
CA VAL A 15 -4.69 -3.31 12.83
C VAL A 15 -4.25 -4.58 13.56
N GLU A 16 -3.75 -4.40 14.79
CA GLU A 16 -3.45 -5.50 15.70
C GLU A 16 -4.60 -5.62 16.71
N ASP A 17 -5.13 -6.81 16.91
CA ASP A 17 -6.15 -7.05 17.94
C ASP A 17 -5.52 -7.31 19.32
N ALA A 18 -6.36 -7.46 20.35
CA ALA A 18 -5.89 -7.66 21.73
C ALA A 18 -5.12 -8.98 21.95
N GLU A 19 -5.28 -9.96 21.06
CA GLU A 19 -4.59 -11.26 21.11
C GLU A 19 -3.32 -11.26 20.25
N GLY A 20 -2.97 -10.12 19.63
CA GLY A 20 -1.79 -9.96 18.78
C GLY A 20 -1.98 -10.42 17.34
N ASN A 21 -3.20 -10.68 16.88
CA ASN A 21 -3.41 -11.02 15.47
C ASN A 21 -3.36 -9.76 14.60
N GLN A 22 -2.71 -9.88 13.44
CA GLN A 22 -2.62 -8.82 12.45
C GLN A 22 -3.72 -8.96 11.42
N TRP A 23 -4.63 -7.99 11.40
CA TRP A 23 -5.72 -7.89 10.44
C TRP A 23 -5.39 -6.85 9.39
N TRP A 24 -5.49 -7.24 8.12
CA TRP A 24 -5.30 -6.36 6.98
C TRP A 24 -6.64 -6.02 6.34
N ILE A 25 -6.87 -4.73 6.13
CA ILE A 25 -8.08 -4.20 5.50
C ILE A 25 -7.64 -3.48 4.23
N GLY A 26 -8.15 -3.93 3.10
CA GLY A 26 -7.87 -3.37 1.78
C GLY A 26 -9.14 -2.91 1.09
N THR A 27 -9.06 -1.79 0.38
CA THR A 27 -10.07 -1.39 -0.60
C THR A 27 -9.39 -1.03 -1.91
N HIS A 28 -9.99 -1.47 -3.01
CA HIS A 28 -9.58 -1.03 -4.33
C HIS A 28 -9.93 0.45 -4.51
N VAL A 29 -8.98 1.26 -4.99
CA VAL A 29 -9.15 2.69 -5.26
C VAL A 29 -9.22 2.95 -6.76
N GLU A 30 -8.28 2.39 -7.52
CA GLU A 30 -8.20 2.57 -8.97
C GLU A 30 -7.51 1.40 -9.68
N ASP A 31 -7.92 1.14 -10.93
CA ASP A 31 -7.19 0.25 -11.83
C ASP A 31 -5.95 0.96 -12.39
N VAL A 32 -4.77 0.47 -12.05
CA VAL A 32 -3.49 1.02 -12.52
C VAL A 32 -2.99 0.23 -13.72
N ALA A 33 -2.76 0.92 -14.84
CA ALA A 33 -2.17 0.30 -16.03
C ALA A 33 -0.74 -0.24 -15.72
N PRO A 34 -0.31 -1.35 -16.35
CA PRO A 34 0.96 -1.98 -16.01
C PRO A 34 2.20 -1.08 -16.14
N ASP A 35 2.23 -0.21 -17.16
CA ASP A 35 3.33 0.72 -17.39
C ASP A 35 3.42 1.81 -16.32
N GLU A 36 2.27 2.26 -15.83
CA GLU A 36 2.16 3.23 -14.75
C GLU A 36 2.51 2.60 -13.39
N MET A 37 2.06 1.37 -13.13
CA MET A 37 2.40 0.63 -11.91
C MET A 37 3.92 0.47 -11.76
N GLN A 38 4.62 0.17 -12.87
CA GLN A 38 6.07 0.06 -12.87
C GLN A 38 6.76 1.39 -12.51
N LYS A 39 6.27 2.52 -13.00
CA LYS A 39 6.80 3.86 -12.66
C LYS A 39 6.58 4.17 -11.18
N ARG A 40 5.37 3.92 -10.66
CA ARG A 40 5.02 4.16 -9.26
C ARG A 40 5.83 3.27 -8.31
N MET A 41 6.05 2.00 -8.66
CA MET A 41 6.89 1.09 -7.89
C MET A 41 8.33 1.59 -7.77
N GLN A 42 8.91 2.08 -8.87
CA GLN A 42 10.26 2.66 -8.86
C GLN A 42 10.35 3.89 -7.96
N ALA A 43 9.34 4.77 -8.00
CA ALA A 43 9.26 5.93 -7.13
C ALA A 43 9.12 5.54 -5.65
N ALA A 44 8.32 4.50 -5.33
CA ALA A 44 8.11 4.02 -3.97
C ALA A 44 9.32 3.24 -3.40
N SER A 45 10.14 2.64 -4.26
CA SER A 45 11.33 1.85 -3.89
C SER A 45 12.60 2.70 -3.75
N ALA A 46 12.55 3.98 -4.14
CA ALA A 46 13.66 4.89 -3.91
C ALA A 46 13.89 5.06 -2.40
N PRO A 47 15.14 4.98 -1.90
CA PRO A 47 15.41 5.13 -0.48
C PRO A 47 14.85 6.47 -0.02
N GLN A 48 13.90 6.41 0.92
CA GLN A 48 13.44 7.60 1.62
C GLN A 48 14.65 8.14 2.39
N SER A 49 15.30 9.17 1.84
CA SER A 49 16.27 9.96 2.59
C SER A 49 15.54 10.56 3.78
N LYS A 50 15.89 10.10 4.98
CA LYS A 50 15.56 10.78 6.23
C LYS A 50 16.55 11.92 6.46
#